data_AF-A0A845CRK8-F1
#
_entry.id   AF-A0A845CRK8-F1
#
_cell.length_a   1.000
_cell.length_b   1.000
_cell.length_c   1.000
_cell.angle_alpha   90.00
_cell.angle_beta   90.00
_cell.angle_gamma   90.00
#
_symmetry.space_group_name_H-M   'P 1'
#
loop_
_entity.id
_entity.type
_entity.pdbx_description
1 polymer ?
#
loop_
_entity_poly.entity_id
_entity_poly.type
_entity_poly.pdbx_seq_one_letter_code
_entity_poly.pdbx_strand_id
1 'polypeptide(L)'
;MDASTPTPKSDQSERRWAQHPTLRFLAAAALLFGLYYGYGYATAPSRLTPALKAHLAANTGKLALLVTAKFPPEEFHIRIYQNLGSMRGVKGSTAELVSVTPSGLRTLSQYYWIEKIDLKR
;
A
#
# COMPACT_ATOMS: atom_id res chain seq x y z
N MET A 1 -5.43 -48.50 -47.87
CA MET A 1 -6.10 -47.72 -46.82
C MET A 1 -5.05 -47.45 -45.75
N ASP A 2 -4.34 -46.33 -45.85
CA ASP A 2 -3.33 -45.95 -44.86
C ASP A 2 -3.83 -44.76 -44.05
N ALA A 3 -4.00 -45.01 -42.76
CA ALA A 3 -4.41 -44.02 -41.77
C ALA A 3 -3.25 -43.08 -41.47
N SER A 4 -3.37 -41.82 -41.88
CA SER A 4 -2.44 -40.76 -41.46
C SER A 4 -2.81 -40.29 -40.05
N THR A 5 -2.03 -40.68 -39.04
CA THR A 5 -2.18 -40.18 -37.67
C THR A 5 -1.71 -38.72 -37.58
N PRO A 6 -2.49 -37.78 -37.03
CA PRO A 6 -2.02 -36.41 -36.83
C PRO A 6 -1.07 -36.35 -35.62
N THR A 7 0.15 -35.88 -35.85
CA THR A 7 1.14 -35.56 -34.80
C THR A 7 0.69 -34.38 -33.92
N PRO A 8 0.93 -34.40 -32.60
CA PRO A 8 0.49 -33.34 -31.70
C PRO A 8 1.40 -32.11 -31.84
N LYS A 9 0.84 -30.97 -32.28
CA LYS A 9 1.48 -29.66 -32.17
C LYS A 9 1.20 -29.07 -30.78
N SER A 10 1.91 -29.52 -29.75
CA SER A 10 1.77 -28.97 -28.41
C SER A 10 3.14 -28.86 -27.72
N ASP A 11 3.88 -27.80 -28.05
CA ASP A 11 4.97 -27.26 -27.19
C ASP A 11 5.54 -25.92 -27.71
N GLN A 12 5.48 -25.69 -29.03
CA GLN A 12 6.15 -24.52 -29.64
C GLN A 12 5.43 -23.17 -29.42
N SER A 13 4.13 -23.18 -29.12
CA SER A 13 3.37 -21.94 -28.88
C SER A 13 3.69 -21.31 -27.53
N GLU A 14 3.99 -22.13 -26.52
CA GLU A 14 4.26 -21.65 -25.15
C GLU A 14 5.61 -20.93 -25.05
N ARG A 15 6.63 -21.40 -25.78
CA ARG A 15 7.97 -20.78 -25.81
C ARG A 15 8.03 -19.42 -26.51
N ARG A 16 7.13 -19.14 -27.46
CA ARG A 16 7.13 -17.86 -28.22
C ARG A 16 6.57 -16.69 -27.41
N TRP A 17 5.72 -16.93 -26.42
CA TRP A 17 5.11 -15.86 -25.62
C TRP A 17 6.11 -15.29 -24.60
N ALA A 18 6.88 -16.14 -23.92
CA ALA A 18 7.89 -15.72 -22.95
C ALA A 18 9.00 -14.82 -23.53
N GLN A 19 9.21 -14.84 -24.85
CA GLN A 19 10.21 -14.03 -25.55
C GLN A 19 9.67 -12.68 -26.04
N HIS A 20 8.36 -12.43 -25.96
CA HIS A 20 7.81 -11.16 -26.45
C HIS A 20 8.29 -10.01 -25.52
N PRO A 21 8.98 -8.98 -26.05
CA PRO A 21 9.53 -7.90 -25.24
C PRO A 21 8.45 -7.19 -24.41
N THR A 22 7.23 -7.11 -24.93
CA THR A 22 6.06 -6.59 -24.21
C THR A 22 5.72 -7.40 -22.96
N LEU A 23 5.71 -8.73 -23.03
CA LEU A 23 5.36 -9.56 -21.86
C LEU A 23 6.43 -9.45 -20.78
N ARG A 24 7.71 -9.38 -21.18
CA ARG A 24 8.82 -9.14 -20.26
C ARG A 24 8.73 -7.76 -19.61
N PHE A 25 8.40 -6.73 -20.39
CA PHE A 25 8.18 -5.38 -19.88
C PHE A 25 7.02 -5.35 -18.87
N LEU A 26 5.88 -5.95 -19.21
CA LEU A 26 4.72 -6.03 -18.30
C LEU A 26 5.05 -6.82 -17.04
N ALA A 27 5.77 -7.93 -17.14
CA ALA A 27 6.20 -8.70 -15.98
C ALA A 27 7.16 -7.90 -15.09
N ALA A 28 8.12 -7.19 -15.68
CA ALA A 28 9.03 -6.32 -14.94
C ALA A 28 8.29 -5.15 -14.26
N ALA A 29 7.36 -4.50 -14.96
CA ALA A 29 6.51 -3.46 -14.39
C ALA A 29 5.67 -4.01 -13.23
N ALA A 30 5.01 -5.15 -13.42
CA ALA A 30 4.23 -5.83 -12.37
C ALA A 30 5.09 -6.19 -11.16
N LEU A 31 6.32 -6.65 -11.37
CA LEU A 31 7.27 -6.92 -10.30
C LEU A 31 7.63 -5.65 -9.53
N LEU A 32 7.93 -4.54 -10.23
CA LEU A 32 8.24 -3.25 -9.59
C LEU A 32 7.05 -2.73 -8.78
N PHE A 33 5.84 -2.78 -9.32
CA PHE A 33 4.63 -2.44 -8.58
C PHE A 33 4.44 -3.34 -7.36
N GLY A 34 4.59 -4.66 -7.53
CA GLY A 34 4.50 -5.64 -6.45
C GLY A 34 5.50 -5.36 -5.32
N LEU A 35 6.74 -5.05 -5.67
CA LEU A 35 7.78 -4.66 -4.70
C LEU A 35 7.42 -3.37 -3.98
N TYR A 36 6.92 -2.36 -4.70
CA TYR A 36 6.49 -1.09 -4.11
C TYR A 36 5.35 -1.28 -3.09
N TYR A 37 4.28 -1.96 -3.47
CA TYR A 37 3.16 -2.25 -2.55
C TYR A 37 3.58 -3.18 -1.41
N GLY A 38 4.40 -4.18 -1.70
CA GLY A 38 4.95 -5.11 -0.71
C GLY A 38 5.79 -4.42 0.35
N TYR A 39 6.64 -3.47 -0.05
CA TYR A 39 7.43 -2.65 0.88
C TYR A 39 6.53 -1.83 1.82
N GLY A 40 5.47 -1.22 1.30
CA GLY A 40 4.49 -0.50 2.11
C GLY A 40 3.83 -1.41 3.15
N TYR A 41 3.42 -2.62 2.76
CA TYR A 41 2.79 -3.58 3.66
C TYR A 41 3.76 -4.08 4.75
N ALA A 42 5.00 -4.36 4.39
CA ALA A 42 6.02 -4.86 5.31
C ALA A 42 6.43 -3.81 6.35
N THR A 43 6.49 -2.53 5.96
CA THR A 43 6.92 -1.43 6.83
C THR A 43 5.77 -0.76 7.59
N ALA A 44 4.51 -1.03 7.21
CA ALA A 44 3.35 -0.42 7.86
C ALA A 44 3.30 -0.64 9.39
N PRO A 45 3.51 -1.86 9.92
CA PRO A 45 3.44 -2.09 11.37
C PRO A 45 4.52 -1.38 12.17
N SER A 46 5.68 -1.07 11.58
CA SER A 46 6.78 -0.39 12.29
C SER A 46 6.51 1.10 12.49
N ARG A 47 5.57 1.68 11.74
CA ARG A 47 5.18 3.10 11.86
C ARG A 47 4.16 3.36 12.98
N LEU A 48 3.52 2.32 13.52
CA LEU A 48 2.52 2.45 14.57
C LEU A 48 3.15 2.40 15.97
N THR A 49 2.79 3.34 16.84
CA THR A 49 3.27 3.32 18.24
C THR A 49 2.72 2.15 19.05
N PRO A 50 3.41 1.72 20.12
CA PRO A 50 2.89 0.71 21.05
C PRO A 50 1.52 1.08 21.65
N ALA A 51 1.32 2.36 22.00
CA ALA A 51 0.06 2.85 22.54
C ALA A 51 -1.09 2.71 21.53
N LEU A 52 -0.85 3.06 20.26
CA LEU A 52 -1.84 2.89 19.21
C LEU A 52 -2.14 1.40 18.95
N LYS A 53 -1.13 0.53 18.93
CA LYS A 53 -1.31 -0.93 18.80
C LYS A 53 -2.16 -1.49 19.93
N ALA A 54 -1.89 -1.09 21.18
CA ALA A 54 -2.67 -1.51 22.33
C ALA A 54 -4.13 -1.03 22.25
N HIS A 55 -4.35 0.20 21.78
CA HIS A 55 -5.70 0.73 21.58
C HIS A 55 -6.48 -0.05 20.52
N LEU A 56 -5.84 -0.40 19.39
CA LEU A 56 -6.45 -1.23 18.33
C LEU A 56 -6.82 -2.63 18.80
N ALA A 57 -6.05 -3.20 19.73
CA ALA A 57 -6.36 -4.51 20.31
C ALA A 57 -7.59 -4.47 21.22
N ALA A 58 -7.83 -3.34 21.88
CA ALA A 58 -8.96 -3.15 22.80
C ALA A 58 -10.22 -2.58 22.14
N ASN A 59 -10.10 -1.85 21.04
CA ASN A 59 -11.19 -1.12 20.42
C ASN A 59 -11.07 -1.09 18.88
N THR A 60 -12.18 -1.24 18.18
CA THR A 60 -12.28 -1.22 16.71
C THR A 60 -12.94 0.04 16.15
N GLY A 61 -13.23 1.03 17.01
CA GLY A 61 -13.89 2.27 16.66
C GLY A 61 -13.03 3.23 15.82
N LYS A 62 -13.62 4.38 15.51
CA LYS A 62 -12.90 5.48 14.84
C LYS A 62 -11.82 6.06 15.77
N LEU A 63 -10.71 6.45 15.17
CA LEU A 63 -9.49 6.85 15.85
C LEU A 63 -9.23 8.35 15.66
N ALA A 64 -8.67 8.97 16.69
CA ALA A 64 -8.03 10.27 16.61
C ALA A 64 -6.52 10.04 16.57
N LEU A 65 -5.85 10.52 15.53
CA LEU A 65 -4.47 10.19 15.19
C LEU A 65 -3.60 11.44 15.05
N LEU A 66 -2.34 11.27 15.42
CA LEU A 66 -1.24 12.15 15.07
C LEU A 66 -0.41 11.44 13.99
N VAL A 67 -0.38 12.01 12.79
CA VAL A 67 0.31 11.43 11.63
C VAL A 67 1.54 12.27 11.32
N THR A 68 2.72 11.78 11.65
CA THR A 68 3.99 12.46 11.42
C THR A 68 4.62 11.96 10.11
N ALA A 69 4.81 12.90 9.19
CA ALA A 69 5.54 12.67 7.94
C ALA A 69 7.02 13.08 8.08
N LYS A 70 7.86 12.56 7.20
CA LYS A 70 9.30 12.87 7.13
C LYS A 70 9.60 14.33 6.76
N PHE A 71 8.60 15.06 6.29
CA PHE A 71 8.67 16.45 5.83
C PHE A 71 7.31 17.14 6.05
N PRO A 72 7.26 18.48 6.04
CA PRO A 72 6.00 19.23 6.14
C PRO A 72 5.01 18.80 5.05
N PRO A 73 3.77 18.41 5.40
CA PRO A 73 2.82 17.92 4.43
C PRO A 73 2.32 19.06 3.52
N GLU A 74 2.54 18.91 2.22
CA GLU A 74 1.95 19.76 1.18
C GLU A 74 0.47 19.41 0.90
N GLU A 75 -0.23 20.27 0.14
CA GLU A 75 -1.66 20.11 -0.23
C GLU A 75 -2.04 18.72 -0.74
N PHE A 76 -1.17 18.09 -1.52
CA PHE A 76 -1.37 16.72 -1.98
C PHE A 76 -1.54 15.71 -0.83
N HIS A 77 -0.65 15.79 0.17
CA HIS A 77 -0.68 14.92 1.35
C HIS A 77 -1.93 15.20 2.18
N ILE A 78 -2.26 16.47 2.36
CA ILE A 78 -3.45 16.90 3.11
C ILE A 78 -4.71 16.34 2.47
N ARG A 79 -4.84 16.43 1.15
CA ARG A 79 -5.99 15.87 0.42
C ARG A 79 -6.09 14.35 0.56
N ILE A 80 -4.96 13.64 0.50
CA ILE A 80 -4.94 12.19 0.77
C ILE A 80 -5.44 11.90 2.19
N TYR A 81 -4.96 12.65 3.18
CA TYR A 81 -5.35 12.45 4.57
C TYR A 81 -6.85 12.74 4.79
N GLN A 82 -7.38 13.77 4.15
CA GLN A 82 -8.81 14.12 4.18
C GLN A 82 -9.73 13.02 3.63
N ASN A 83 -9.24 12.19 2.72
CA ASN A 83 -10.01 11.04 2.23
C ASN A 83 -10.09 9.89 3.24
N LEU A 84 -9.19 9.86 4.24
CA LEU A 84 -9.07 8.77 5.21
C LEU A 84 -9.61 9.16 6.60
N GLY A 85 -9.81 10.45 6.86
CA GLY A 85 -10.39 11.01 8.06
C GLY A 85 -10.59 12.51 7.95
N SER A 86 -11.06 13.14 9.03
CA SER A 86 -11.24 14.59 9.05
C SER A 86 -9.99 15.26 9.61
N MET A 87 -9.42 16.21 8.87
CA MET A 87 -8.33 17.03 9.36
C MET A 87 -8.80 17.92 10.54
N ARG A 88 -7.92 18.12 11.51
CA ARG A 88 -8.07 19.11 12.60
C ARG A 88 -7.03 20.22 12.51
N GLY A 89 -5.86 19.92 11.94
CA GLY A 89 -4.78 20.88 11.76
C GLY A 89 -3.48 20.19 11.39
N VAL A 90 -2.45 20.99 11.21
CA VAL A 90 -1.07 20.53 10.98
C VAL A 90 -0.15 21.34 11.88
N LYS A 91 0.80 20.66 12.54
CA LYS A 91 1.86 21.28 13.35
C LYS A 91 3.21 20.75 12.90
N GLY A 92 3.99 21.59 12.21
CA GLY A 92 5.24 21.17 11.56
C GLY A 92 4.97 20.06 10.54
N SER A 93 5.56 18.88 10.74
CA SER A 93 5.36 17.71 9.88
C SER A 93 4.27 16.74 10.38
N THR A 94 3.50 17.14 11.39
CA THR A 94 2.47 16.28 11.99
C THR A 94 1.07 16.78 11.66
N ALA A 95 0.31 15.96 10.95
CA ALA A 95 -1.11 16.17 10.68
C ALA A 95 -1.97 15.56 11.80
N GLU A 96 -2.99 16.29 12.23
CA GLU A 96 -3.97 15.80 13.18
C GLU A 96 -5.23 15.37 12.45
N LEU A 97 -5.58 14.09 12.62
CA LEU A 97 -6.73 13.46 11.97
C LEU A 97 -7.68 12.92 13.02
N VAL A 98 -8.98 13.05 12.77
CA VAL A 98 -10.02 12.41 13.59
C VAL A 98 -10.93 11.59 12.71
N SER A 99 -11.75 10.74 13.34
CA SER A 99 -12.71 9.89 12.64
C SER A 99 -12.08 8.88 11.67
N VAL A 100 -10.81 8.51 11.88
CA VAL A 100 -10.08 7.58 11.01
C VAL A 100 -10.51 6.15 11.32
N THR A 101 -10.90 5.38 10.31
CA THR A 101 -11.27 3.97 10.50
C THR A 101 -10.02 3.08 10.65
N PRO A 102 -10.12 1.87 11.21
CA PRO A 102 -9.00 0.92 11.23
C PRO A 102 -8.45 0.59 9.83
N SER A 103 -9.31 0.56 8.80
CA SER A 103 -8.88 0.41 7.40
C SER A 103 -8.13 1.65 6.89
N GLY A 104 -8.60 2.85 7.21
CA GLY A 104 -7.92 4.11 6.89
C GLY A 104 -6.55 4.21 7.56
N LEU A 105 -6.42 3.77 8.82
CA LEU A 105 -5.13 3.67 9.50
C LEU A 105 -4.17 2.71 8.78
N ARG A 106 -4.66 1.55 8.33
CA ARG A 106 -3.86 0.59 7.57
C ARG A 106 -3.37 1.18 6.25
N THR A 107 -4.20 1.96 5.56
CA THR A 107 -3.80 2.68 4.34
C THR A 107 -2.76 3.75 4.66
N LEU A 108 -3.00 4.57 5.69
CA LEU A 108 -2.06 5.60 6.13
C LEU A 108 -0.67 5.03 6.43
N SER A 109 -0.63 3.91 7.15
CA SER A 109 0.64 3.30 7.55
C SER A 109 1.43 2.71 6.37
N GLN A 110 0.85 2.54 5.19
CA GLN A 110 1.58 2.03 4.02
C GLN A 110 2.33 3.13 3.25
N TYR A 111 1.93 4.39 3.36
CA TYR A 111 2.56 5.49 2.63
C TYR A 111 4.02 5.74 3.04
N TYR A 112 4.95 5.67 2.07
CA TYR A 112 6.39 5.68 2.32
C TYR A 112 6.94 6.95 3.01
N TRP A 113 6.21 8.06 2.91
CA TRP A 113 6.54 9.34 3.54
C TRP A 113 6.10 9.44 5.00
N ILE A 114 5.27 8.51 5.48
CA ILE A 114 4.88 8.44 6.89
C ILE A 114 6.04 7.87 7.69
N GLU A 115 6.42 8.61 8.73
CA GLU A 115 7.44 8.20 9.68
C GLU A 115 6.81 7.50 10.88
N LYS A 116 5.76 8.11 11.44
CA LYS A 116 5.15 7.66 12.69
C LYS A 116 3.66 7.99 12.71
N ILE A 117 2.86 7.09 13.28
CA ILE A 117 1.45 7.31 13.60
C ILE A 117 1.22 7.01 15.07
N ASP A 118 0.66 7.98 15.79
CA ASP A 118 0.36 7.90 17.21
C ASP A 118 -1.12 8.18 17.49
N LEU A 119 -1.57 7.83 18.69
CA LEU A 119 -2.90 8.18 19.16
C LEU A 119 -2.92 9.65 19.62
N LYS A 120 -3.91 10.41 19.18
CA LYS A 120 -4.19 11.73 19.74
C LYS A 120 -4.95 11.54 21.07
N ARG A 121 -4.33 11.96 22.17
CA ARG A 121 -4.97 12.00 23.51
C ARG A 121 -5.81 13.25 23.69
#